data_AF-A0A7X9BH42-F1
#
_entry.id   AF-A0A7X9BH42-F1
#
_cell.length_a   1.000
_cell.length_b   1.000
_cell.length_c   1.000
_cell.angle_alpha   90.00
_cell.angle_beta   90.00
_cell.angle_gamma   90.00
#
_symmetry.space_group_name_H-M   'P 1'
#
loop_
_entity.id
_entity.type
_entity.pdbx_description
1 polymer ?
#
loop_
_entity_poly.entity_id
_entity_poly.type
_entity_poly.pdbx_seq_one_letter_code
_entity_poly.pdbx_strand_id
1 'polypeptide(L)'
;MDQDPAVIKLPLFSKTSKLAAIPGQSEGVTYGVVWDACRDPEHGFGYVVELLPGRRARLLAWLAADGKVYSCDRPLTGLAGLRPSLELAQWQDRKGQGAIRVPDPNGGGQPVIVGEYQTTWDKRYGFVNPTRDPGRFFLTRNWELRYFLAVSWLTFVHIPQTQGVAAGSGGGRIGEVILNLLDGPL
;
A
#
# COMPACT_ATOMS: atom_id res chain seq x y z
N MET A 1 2.43 7.29 24.65
CA MET A 1 1.90 8.65 24.40
C MET A 1 0.99 8.50 23.19
N ASP A 2 -0.31 8.33 23.43
CA ASP A 2 -1.34 8.28 22.38
C ASP A 2 -1.25 9.58 21.58
N GLN A 3 -0.77 9.48 20.34
CA GLN A 3 -0.83 10.59 19.39
C GLN A 3 -2.11 10.38 18.59
N ASP A 4 -3.10 11.24 18.86
CA ASP A 4 -4.38 11.24 18.15
C ASP A 4 -4.08 11.49 16.64
N PRO A 5 -4.40 10.55 15.74
CA PRO A 5 -3.99 10.65 14.34
C PRO A 5 -4.58 11.91 13.69
N ALA A 6 -3.74 12.70 13.00
CA ALA A 6 -4.12 14.04 12.61
C ALA A 6 -5.27 14.00 11.57
N VAL A 7 -6.40 14.56 11.99
CA VAL A 7 -7.56 14.79 11.11
C VAL A 7 -7.36 16.13 10.41
N ILE A 8 -7.34 16.09 9.08
CA ILE A 8 -7.28 17.30 8.25
C ILE A 8 -8.67 17.67 7.76
N LYS A 9 -8.88 18.98 7.55
CA LYS A 9 -10.01 19.48 6.77
C LYS A 9 -9.62 19.48 5.29
N LEU A 10 -10.42 18.84 4.45
CA LEU A 10 -10.19 18.76 3.02
C LEU A 10 -10.51 20.12 2.37
N PRO A 11 -9.54 20.75 1.68
CA PRO A 11 -9.76 21.99 0.95
C PRO A 11 -10.89 21.89 -0.09
N LEU A 12 -11.41 23.04 -0.51
CA LEU A 12 -12.49 23.10 -1.51
C LEU A 12 -12.11 22.42 -2.83
N PHE A 13 -10.86 22.59 -3.25
CA PHE A 13 -10.32 22.12 -4.52
C PHE A 13 -9.54 20.80 -4.43
N SER A 14 -9.48 20.18 -3.25
CA SER A 14 -8.87 18.86 -3.13
C SER A 14 -9.69 17.84 -3.88
N LYS A 15 -9.02 16.89 -4.53
CA LYS A 15 -9.69 15.77 -5.18
C LYS A 15 -9.74 14.59 -4.21
N THR A 16 -10.81 13.81 -4.30
CA THR A 16 -11.04 12.66 -3.43
C THR A 16 -11.64 11.55 -4.24
N SER A 17 -11.13 10.34 -4.06
CA SER A 17 -11.69 9.13 -4.63
C SER A 17 -11.96 8.13 -3.50
N LYS A 18 -13.21 7.72 -3.34
CA LYS A 18 -13.62 6.72 -2.36
C LYS A 18 -13.26 5.33 -2.90
N LEU A 19 -12.59 4.54 -2.06
CA LEU A 19 -12.32 3.15 -2.38
C LEU A 19 -13.54 2.28 -2.03
N ALA A 20 -13.66 1.16 -2.72
CA ALA A 20 -14.54 0.09 -2.27
C ALA A 20 -14.15 -0.40 -0.88
N ALA A 21 -15.08 -1.04 -0.19
CA ALA A 21 -14.74 -1.83 0.98
C ALA A 21 -13.70 -2.90 0.61
N ILE A 22 -12.67 -2.99 1.44
CA ILE A 22 -11.62 -4.01 1.34
C ILE A 22 -11.91 -5.09 2.41
N PRO A 23 -11.73 -6.39 2.11
CA PRO A 23 -11.93 -7.44 3.10
C PRO A 23 -11.17 -7.19 4.40
N GLY A 24 -11.84 -7.40 5.54
CA GLY A 24 -11.26 -7.20 6.88
C GLY A 24 -11.25 -5.75 7.38
N GLN A 25 -11.70 -4.78 6.59
CA GLN A 25 -11.93 -3.40 7.02
C GLN A 25 -12.98 -3.34 8.14
N SER A 26 -12.73 -2.52 9.17
CA SER A 26 -13.67 -2.28 10.26
C SER A 26 -15.00 -1.70 9.76
N GLU A 27 -16.09 -2.11 10.40
CA GLU A 27 -17.43 -1.63 10.07
C GLU A 27 -17.52 -0.10 10.20
N GLY A 28 -18.24 0.55 9.28
CA GLY A 28 -18.44 2.00 9.27
C GLY A 28 -17.24 2.82 8.78
N VAL A 29 -16.03 2.24 8.69
CA VAL A 29 -14.87 2.91 8.12
C VAL A 29 -15.06 3.09 6.62
N THR A 30 -14.55 4.18 6.05
CA THR A 30 -14.49 4.37 4.59
C THR A 30 -13.10 4.85 4.22
N TYR A 31 -12.37 4.07 3.42
CA TYR A 31 -11.07 4.50 2.91
C TYR A 31 -11.18 5.24 1.57
N GLY A 32 -10.21 6.10 1.31
CA GLY A 32 -10.11 6.85 0.08
C GLY A 32 -8.68 7.26 -0.23
N VAL A 33 -8.50 7.85 -1.41
CA VAL A 33 -7.29 8.58 -1.78
C VAL A 33 -7.64 10.04 -1.98
N VAL A 34 -6.86 10.93 -1.38
CA VAL A 34 -6.98 12.39 -1.55
C VAL A 34 -5.70 12.95 -2.15
N TRP A 35 -5.83 13.89 -3.08
CA TRP A 35 -4.71 14.61 -3.66
C TRP A 35 -5.10 16.08 -3.88
N ASP A 36 -4.10 16.93 -4.05
CA ASP A 36 -4.25 18.40 -4.02
C ASP A 36 -4.86 18.89 -2.69
N ALA A 37 -4.72 18.10 -1.61
CA ALA A 37 -5.28 18.37 -0.28
C ALA A 37 -4.25 18.91 0.72
N CYS A 38 -2.99 18.52 0.54
CA CYS A 38 -1.88 18.79 1.46
C CYS A 38 -0.58 18.93 0.67
N ARG A 39 0.49 19.35 1.35
CA ARG A 39 1.83 19.40 0.77
C ARG A 39 2.22 18.03 0.23
N ASP A 40 2.80 18.05 -0.96
CA ASP A 40 3.38 16.90 -1.62
C ASP A 40 4.90 16.95 -1.45
N PRO A 41 5.52 16.00 -0.73
CA PRO A 41 6.96 16.04 -0.46
C PRO A 41 7.80 15.81 -1.73
N GLU A 42 7.40 14.90 -2.63
CA GLU A 42 8.22 14.48 -3.78
C GLU A 42 7.35 14.02 -5.00
N HIS A 43 6.40 14.85 -5.45
CA HIS A 43 5.55 14.58 -6.63
C HIS A 43 4.83 13.21 -6.58
N GLY A 44 4.16 12.94 -5.47
CA GLY A 44 3.44 11.69 -5.26
C GLY A 44 2.03 11.66 -5.86
N PHE A 45 1.30 10.60 -5.54
CA PHE A 45 -0.08 10.41 -5.96
C PHE A 45 -1.10 10.85 -4.90
N GLY A 46 -0.66 11.47 -3.81
CA GLY A 46 -1.51 11.92 -2.71
C GLY A 46 -1.46 10.97 -1.51
N TYR A 47 -2.51 11.00 -0.70
CA TYR A 47 -2.58 10.30 0.58
C TYR A 47 -3.72 9.28 0.62
N VAL A 48 -3.44 8.13 1.21
CA VAL A 48 -4.47 7.19 1.69
C VAL A 48 -5.05 7.74 2.97
N VAL A 49 -6.37 7.74 3.07
CA VAL A 49 -7.10 8.31 4.21
C VAL A 49 -8.27 7.45 4.63
N GLU A 50 -8.65 7.59 5.89
CA GLU A 50 -10.01 7.34 6.33
C GLU A 50 -10.84 8.62 6.13
N LEU A 51 -11.93 8.51 5.39
CA LEU A 51 -12.85 9.59 5.09
C LEU A 51 -13.86 9.75 6.24
N LEU A 52 -13.91 10.96 6.80
CA LEU A 52 -14.75 11.32 7.93
C LEU A 52 -15.86 12.29 7.51
N PRO A 53 -16.98 12.39 8.27
CA PRO A 53 -18.02 13.37 8.02
C PRO A 53 -17.51 14.81 8.04
N GLY A 54 -18.12 15.66 7.22
CA GLY A 54 -17.85 17.11 7.19
C GLY A 54 -16.58 17.49 6.42
N ARG A 55 -16.27 16.79 5.31
CA ARG A 55 -15.05 17.01 4.50
C ARG A 55 -13.77 16.92 5.33
N ARG A 56 -13.69 15.90 6.18
CA ARG A 56 -12.52 15.63 7.00
C ARG A 56 -11.92 14.30 6.58
N ALA A 57 -10.62 14.17 6.78
CA ALA A 57 -9.90 12.95 6.48
C ALA A 57 -8.83 12.72 7.55
N ARG A 58 -8.69 11.48 7.99
CA ARG A 58 -7.56 11.05 8.81
C ARG A 58 -6.50 10.49 7.89
N LEU A 59 -5.29 11.04 7.94
CA LEU A 59 -4.18 10.57 7.11
C LEU A 59 -3.67 9.22 7.62
N LEU A 60 -3.37 8.32 6.67
CA LEU A 60 -2.89 6.97 6.98
C LEU A 60 -1.54 6.69 6.31
N ALA A 61 -1.39 7.12 5.05
CA ALA A 61 -0.15 6.95 4.30
C ALA A 61 -0.04 7.94 3.13
N TRP A 62 1.17 8.18 2.66
CA TRP A 62 1.47 8.92 1.43
C TRP A 62 1.94 7.96 0.32
N LEU A 63 1.51 8.23 -0.92
CA LEU A 63 1.74 7.38 -2.09
C LEU A 63 2.79 8.00 -2.99
N ALA A 64 3.95 7.37 -3.13
CA ALA A 64 5.03 7.84 -3.97
C ALA A 64 4.84 7.40 -5.43
N ALA A 65 5.33 8.23 -6.36
CA ALA A 65 5.23 7.94 -7.80
C ALA A 65 6.08 6.74 -8.26
N ASP A 66 7.11 6.39 -7.47
CA ASP A 66 8.06 5.31 -7.73
C ASP A 66 7.58 3.93 -7.23
N GLY A 67 6.33 3.81 -6.79
CA GLY A 67 5.77 2.54 -6.31
C GLY A 67 5.95 2.27 -4.83
N LYS A 68 6.35 3.28 -4.04
CA LYS A 68 6.48 3.18 -2.58
C LYS A 68 5.30 3.79 -1.83
N VAL A 69 5.04 3.30 -0.63
CA VAL A 69 4.02 3.83 0.28
C VAL A 69 4.62 4.06 1.67
N TYR A 70 4.40 5.25 2.21
CA TYR A 70 4.96 5.68 3.49
C TYR A 70 3.82 5.92 4.48
N SER A 71 3.74 5.12 5.55
CA SER A 71 2.78 5.34 6.62
C SER A 71 3.02 6.70 7.28
N CYS A 72 1.94 7.47 7.46
CA CYS A 72 2.01 8.79 8.07
C CYS A 72 0.65 9.20 8.63
N ASP A 73 0.66 9.83 9.81
CA ASP A 73 -0.52 10.38 10.49
C ASP A 73 -0.69 11.88 10.25
N ARG A 74 0.23 12.51 9.52
CA ARG A 74 0.26 13.94 9.20
C ARG A 74 0.88 14.16 7.81
N PRO A 75 0.67 15.33 7.18
CA PRO A 75 1.30 15.65 5.91
C PRO A 75 2.82 15.54 6.01
N LEU A 76 3.44 14.87 5.05
CA LEU A 76 4.89 14.72 5.00
C LEU A 76 5.54 16.02 4.50
N THR A 77 6.64 16.42 5.13
CA THR A 77 7.46 17.57 4.72
C THR A 77 8.66 17.18 3.86
N GLY A 78 8.99 15.88 3.82
CA GLY A 78 10.07 15.26 3.06
C GLY A 78 10.18 13.78 3.42
N LEU A 79 11.01 13.02 2.69
CA LEU A 79 11.18 11.57 2.90
C LEU A 79 12.46 11.20 3.67
N ALA A 80 13.30 12.17 4.03
CA ALA A 80 14.56 11.93 4.72
C ALA A 80 14.36 11.13 6.02
N GLY A 81 15.03 9.98 6.12
CA GLY A 81 14.97 9.09 7.29
C GLY A 81 13.74 8.20 7.37
N LEU A 82 12.77 8.34 6.46
CA LEU A 82 11.60 7.46 6.40
C LEU A 82 11.92 6.19 5.62
N ARG A 83 11.37 5.06 6.08
CA ARG A 83 11.38 3.81 5.32
C ARG A 83 9.99 3.56 4.74
N PRO A 84 9.90 3.03 3.51
CA PRO A 84 8.61 2.66 2.94
C PRO A 84 8.00 1.52 3.76
N SER A 85 6.71 1.64 4.04
CA SER A 85 5.89 0.60 4.67
C SER A 85 5.41 -0.45 3.66
N LEU A 86 5.45 -0.12 2.37
CA LEU A 86 5.22 -1.03 1.25
C LEU A 86 5.98 -0.53 0.02
N GLU A 87 6.48 -1.46 -0.79
CA GLU A 87 7.18 -1.18 -2.04
C GLU A 87 6.77 -2.17 -3.14
N LEU A 88 6.61 -1.66 -4.36
CA LEU A 88 6.59 -2.47 -5.58
C LEU A 88 8.01 -2.62 -6.14
N ALA A 89 8.52 -3.84 -6.15
CA ALA A 89 9.86 -4.15 -6.64
C ALA A 89 9.78 -4.97 -7.94
N GLN A 90 10.14 -4.36 -9.07
CA GLN A 90 10.15 -5.05 -10.35
C GLN A 90 11.23 -6.14 -10.36
N TRP A 91 10.91 -7.30 -10.94
CA TRP A 91 11.91 -8.34 -11.19
C TRP A 91 12.87 -7.92 -12.31
N GLN A 92 14.14 -8.34 -12.20
CA GLN A 92 15.19 -7.91 -13.13
C GLN A 92 14.96 -8.44 -14.55
N ASP A 93 14.44 -9.66 -14.66
CA ASP A 93 14.22 -10.40 -15.90
C ASP A 93 12.81 -10.22 -16.49
N ARG A 94 11.86 -9.65 -15.73
CA ARG A 94 10.44 -9.53 -16.14
C ARG A 94 9.94 -8.11 -16.08
N LYS A 95 9.96 -7.43 -17.22
CA LYS A 95 9.39 -6.09 -17.35
C LYS A 95 7.89 -6.11 -17.05
N GLY A 96 7.45 -5.18 -16.21
CA GLY A 96 6.04 -5.06 -15.85
C GLY A 96 5.54 -6.15 -14.90
N GLN A 97 6.43 -6.93 -14.29
CA GLN A 97 6.08 -7.87 -13.23
C GLN A 97 7.01 -7.64 -12.03
N GLY A 98 6.52 -7.92 -10.83
CA GLY A 98 7.34 -7.74 -9.65
C GLY A 98 6.66 -8.19 -8.37
N ALA A 99 7.40 -8.05 -7.28
CA ALA A 99 6.94 -8.36 -5.93
C ALA A 99 6.30 -7.14 -5.27
N ILE A 100 5.30 -7.39 -4.44
CA ILE A 100 4.79 -6.45 -3.44
C ILE A 100 5.49 -6.81 -2.13
N ARG A 101 6.28 -5.87 -1.61
CA ARG A 101 7.11 -6.08 -0.43
C ARG A 101 6.67 -5.20 0.72
N VAL A 102 6.76 -5.73 1.94
CA VAL A 102 6.62 -4.97 3.19
C VAL A 102 7.88 -5.18 4.04
N PRO A 103 8.26 -4.23 4.91
CA PRO A 103 9.37 -4.43 5.83
C PRO A 103 9.19 -5.70 6.68
N ASP A 104 10.30 -6.34 7.05
CA ASP A 104 10.28 -7.44 8.01
C ASP A 104 9.62 -6.96 9.33
N PRO A 105 8.56 -7.62 9.79
CA PRO A 105 7.90 -7.27 11.05
C PRO A 105 8.84 -7.32 12.26
N ASN A 106 9.96 -8.04 12.19
CA ASN A 106 10.96 -8.11 13.26
C ASN A 106 12.07 -7.04 13.16
N GLY A 107 12.01 -6.17 12.15
CA GLY A 107 12.80 -4.93 12.09
C GLY A 107 14.27 -5.07 11.66
N GLY A 108 14.72 -6.24 11.18
CA GLY A 108 16.12 -6.45 10.80
C GLY A 108 16.38 -7.39 9.62
N GLY A 109 15.37 -8.11 9.14
CA GLY A 109 15.49 -9.05 8.03
C GLY A 109 15.16 -8.49 6.65
N GLN A 110 15.17 -9.38 5.66
CA GLN A 110 14.78 -9.08 4.29
C GLN A 110 13.29 -8.68 4.22
N PRO A 111 12.89 -7.76 3.32
CA PRO A 111 11.48 -7.45 3.10
C PRO A 111 10.67 -8.70 2.73
N VAL A 112 9.49 -8.85 3.33
CA VAL A 112 8.61 -9.99 3.09
C VAL A 112 7.78 -9.76 1.83
N ILE A 113 7.72 -10.76 0.95
CA ILE A 113 6.84 -10.75 -0.22
C ILE A 113 5.41 -11.12 0.22
N VAL A 114 4.48 -10.19 0.04
CA VAL A 114 3.06 -10.34 0.41
C VAL A 114 2.14 -10.56 -0.79
N GLY A 115 2.71 -10.53 -1.99
CA GLY A 115 2.05 -10.79 -3.24
C GLY A 115 2.93 -10.34 -4.39
N GLU A 116 2.40 -10.43 -5.58
CA GLU A 116 3.04 -10.02 -6.82
C GLU A 116 2.12 -9.06 -7.57
N TYR A 117 2.68 -8.35 -8.53
CA TYR A 117 1.93 -7.53 -9.46
C TYR A 117 2.35 -7.81 -10.88
N GLN A 118 1.40 -7.59 -11.79
CA GLN A 118 1.65 -7.53 -13.23
C GLN A 118 1.06 -6.24 -13.79
N THR A 119 1.70 -5.71 -14.83
CA THR A 119 1.24 -4.53 -15.56
C THR A 119 0.89 -4.88 -17.00
N THR A 120 -0.17 -4.26 -17.51
CA THR A 120 -0.45 -4.19 -18.94
C THR A 120 0.55 -3.25 -19.65
N TRP A 121 0.51 -3.24 -20.98
CA TRP A 121 1.35 -2.35 -21.80
C TRP A 121 1.10 -0.86 -21.50
N ASP A 122 -0.12 -0.48 -21.11
CA ASP A 122 -0.50 0.89 -20.72
C ASP A 122 -0.32 1.18 -19.21
N LYS A 123 0.53 0.39 -18.53
CA LYS A 123 0.89 0.54 -17.10
C LYS A 123 -0.30 0.44 -16.15
N ARG A 124 -1.22 -0.50 -16.41
CA ARG A 124 -2.31 -0.82 -15.50
C ARG A 124 -1.97 -2.04 -14.69
N TYR A 125 -2.16 -1.95 -13.38
CA TYR A 125 -1.68 -2.91 -12.40
C TYR A 125 -2.77 -3.92 -12.03
N GLY A 126 -2.36 -5.15 -11.78
CA GLY A 126 -3.20 -6.21 -11.22
C GLY A 126 -2.43 -7.05 -10.22
N PHE A 127 -3.14 -7.55 -9.21
CA PHE A 127 -2.59 -8.45 -8.20
C PHE A 127 -2.35 -9.85 -8.78
N VAL A 128 -1.26 -10.46 -8.35
CA VAL A 128 -0.89 -11.86 -8.62
C VAL A 128 -0.51 -12.50 -7.29
N ASN A 129 -1.00 -13.71 -7.03
CA ASN A 129 -0.70 -14.51 -5.83
C ASN A 129 -0.69 -13.72 -4.49
N PRO A 130 -1.72 -12.90 -4.18
CA PRO A 130 -1.70 -12.12 -2.96
C PRO A 130 -1.90 -13.02 -1.73
N THR A 131 -1.13 -12.75 -0.67
CA THR A 131 -1.20 -13.52 0.60
C THR A 131 -2.47 -13.23 1.42
N ARG A 132 -3.16 -12.13 1.09
CA ARG A 132 -4.44 -11.71 1.67
C ARG A 132 -5.35 -11.24 0.55
N ASP A 133 -6.65 -11.46 0.70
CA ASP A 133 -7.64 -11.12 -0.31
C ASP A 133 -7.79 -9.58 -0.46
N PRO A 134 -7.43 -8.98 -1.62
CA PRO A 134 -7.69 -7.57 -1.88
C PRO A 134 -9.14 -7.33 -2.32
N GLY A 135 -10.01 -8.34 -2.26
CA GLY A 135 -11.42 -8.28 -2.58
C GLY A 135 -11.67 -8.07 -4.08
N ARG A 136 -12.69 -7.27 -4.39
CA ARG A 136 -13.07 -7.00 -5.80
C ARG A 136 -11.94 -6.41 -6.65
N PHE A 137 -10.93 -5.81 -6.02
CA PHE A 137 -9.76 -5.27 -6.70
C PHE A 137 -8.88 -6.37 -7.32
N PHE A 138 -8.96 -7.62 -6.82
CA PHE A 138 -8.31 -8.77 -7.44
C PHE A 138 -8.87 -9.09 -8.84
N LEU A 139 -10.19 -8.95 -9.00
CA LEU A 139 -10.91 -9.36 -10.21
C LEU A 139 -10.58 -8.44 -11.40
N THR A 140 -10.39 -7.15 -11.13
CA THR A 140 -10.09 -6.15 -12.14
C THR A 140 -8.56 -5.99 -12.23
N ARG A 141 -7.90 -6.61 -13.21
CA ARG A 141 -6.44 -6.48 -13.40
C ARG A 141 -6.06 -5.23 -14.20
N ASN A 142 -6.64 -4.08 -13.85
CA ASN A 142 -6.57 -2.87 -14.67
C ASN A 142 -6.60 -1.56 -13.84
N TRP A 143 -5.72 -1.42 -12.86
CA TRP A 143 -5.70 -0.26 -11.96
C TRP A 143 -4.58 0.74 -12.26
N GLU A 144 -4.85 2.03 -12.05
CA GLU A 144 -3.78 3.03 -11.98
C GLU A 144 -2.91 2.79 -10.75
N LEU A 145 -1.62 3.11 -10.88
CA LEU A 145 -0.63 2.92 -9.81
C LEU A 145 -1.09 3.53 -8.47
N ARG A 146 -1.69 4.73 -8.48
CA ARG A 146 -2.28 5.37 -7.30
C ARG A 146 -3.22 4.45 -6.51
N TYR A 147 -4.20 3.88 -7.20
CA TYR A 147 -5.22 3.04 -6.56
C TYR A 147 -4.66 1.67 -6.20
N PHE A 148 -3.77 1.14 -7.05
CA PHE A 148 -3.10 -0.12 -6.78
C PHE A 148 -2.24 -0.04 -5.51
N LEU A 149 -1.46 1.03 -5.34
CA LEU A 149 -0.67 1.26 -4.12
C LEU A 149 -1.55 1.42 -2.88
N ALA A 150 -2.63 2.21 -2.98
CA ALA A 150 -3.56 2.43 -1.88
C ALA A 150 -4.20 1.12 -1.41
N VAL A 151 -4.71 0.31 -2.34
CA VAL A 151 -5.34 -0.98 -2.04
C VAL A 151 -4.30 -1.98 -1.51
N SER A 152 -3.11 -2.02 -2.10
CA SER A 152 -2.02 -2.90 -1.65
C SER A 152 -1.66 -2.60 -0.20
N TRP A 153 -1.45 -1.32 0.13
CA TRP A 153 -1.09 -0.91 1.48
C TRP A 153 -2.21 -1.17 2.49
N LEU A 154 -3.47 -0.89 2.13
CA LEU A 154 -4.60 -1.20 3.00
C LEU A 154 -4.71 -2.71 3.26
N THR A 155 -4.55 -3.54 2.23
CA THR A 155 -4.69 -5.01 2.30
C THR A 155 -3.58 -5.67 3.11
N PHE A 156 -2.33 -5.26 2.89
CA PHE A 156 -1.16 -5.97 3.44
C PHE A 156 -0.51 -5.30 4.65
N VAL A 157 -0.81 -4.03 4.91
CA VAL A 157 -0.21 -3.26 6.01
C VAL A 157 -1.28 -2.79 6.99
N HIS A 158 -2.18 -1.91 6.57
CA HIS A 158 -3.06 -1.21 7.50
C HIS A 158 -4.11 -2.11 8.16
N ILE A 159 -4.90 -2.84 7.37
CA ILE A 159 -5.95 -3.71 7.91
C ILE A 159 -5.38 -4.80 8.82
N PRO A 160 -4.29 -5.51 8.45
CA PRO A 160 -3.62 -6.43 9.36
C PRO A 160 -3.21 -5.77 10.69
N GLN A 161 -2.61 -4.58 10.64
CA GLN A 161 -2.21 -3.84 11.84
C GLN A 161 -3.41 -3.50 12.73
N THR A 162 -4.55 -3.07 12.16
CA THR A 162 -5.78 -2.84 12.93
C THR A 162 -6.37 -4.10 13.58
N GLN A 163 -5.97 -5.28 13.09
CA GLN A 163 -6.37 -6.58 13.63
C GLN A 163 -5.31 -7.16 14.60
N GLY A 164 -4.26 -6.40 14.93
CA GLY A 164 -3.16 -6.86 15.79
C GLY A 164 -2.20 -7.86 15.11
N VAL A 165 -2.25 -7.97 13.78
CA VAL A 165 -1.38 -8.84 12.99
C VAL A 165 -0.27 -8.01 12.35
N ALA A 166 0.98 -8.42 12.52
CA ALA A 166 2.10 -7.72 11.91
C ALA A 166 2.04 -7.82 10.37
N ALA A 167 2.36 -6.73 9.67
CA ALA A 167 2.43 -6.73 8.21
C ALA A 167 3.40 -7.82 7.72
N GLY A 168 3.01 -8.55 6.67
CA GLY A 168 3.81 -9.69 6.17
C GLY A 168 3.62 -11.01 6.91
N SER A 169 2.88 -11.06 8.02
CA SER A 169 2.56 -12.32 8.70
C SER A 169 1.77 -13.25 7.78
N GLY A 170 2.34 -14.43 7.47
CA GLY A 170 1.78 -15.40 6.53
C GLY A 170 2.28 -15.28 5.09
N GLY A 171 2.99 -14.20 4.74
CA GLY A 171 3.79 -14.09 3.51
C GLY A 171 5.18 -14.69 3.69
N GLY A 172 5.78 -15.17 2.61
CA GLY A 172 7.15 -15.70 2.58
C GLY A 172 7.31 -17.23 2.60
N ARG A 173 6.44 -18.01 3.26
CA ARG A 173 6.76 -19.43 3.50
C ARG A 173 6.68 -20.40 2.30
N ILE A 174 5.94 -20.08 1.23
CA ILE A 174 5.82 -21.00 0.07
C ILE A 174 6.64 -20.48 -1.13
N GLY A 175 6.67 -19.17 -1.38
CA GLY A 175 7.41 -18.57 -2.48
C GLY A 175 8.94 -18.60 -2.29
N GLU A 176 9.43 -18.32 -1.08
CA GLU A 176 10.88 -18.37 -0.81
C GLU A 176 11.43 -19.80 -0.82
N VAL A 177 10.64 -20.81 -0.43
CA VAL A 177 11.06 -22.21 -0.50
C VAL A 177 11.22 -22.64 -1.96
N ILE A 178 10.29 -22.25 -2.84
CA ILE A 178 10.37 -22.62 -4.26
C ILE A 178 11.49 -21.86 -4.97
N LEU A 179 11.69 -20.57 -4.68
CA LEU A 179 12.78 -19.79 -5.29
C LEU A 179 14.16 -20.23 -4.77
N ASN A 180 14.32 -20.50 -3.46
CA ASN A 180 15.57 -21.06 -2.93
C ASN A 180 15.86 -22.48 -3.42
N LEU A 181 14.84 -23.27 -3.80
CA LEU A 181 15.04 -24.59 -4.43
C LEU A 181 15.50 -24.49 -5.89
N LEU A 182 15.16 -23.39 -6.57
CA LEU A 182 15.49 -23.17 -7.98
C LEU A 182 16.84 -22.47 -8.18
N ASP A 183 17.32 -21.73 -7.17
CA ASP A 183 18.63 -21.05 -7.18
C ASP A 183 19.76 -21.82 -6.47
N GLY A 184 19.48 -23.03 -5.96
CA GLY A 184 20.50 -23.94 -5.42
C GLY A 184 21.21 -24.72 -6.54
N PRO A 185 22.54 -24.97 -6.45
CA PRO A 185 23.22 -25.79 -7.45
C PRO A 185 22.66 -27.22 -7.39
N LEU A 186 22.33 -27.77 -8.58
CA LEU A 186 22.05 -29.19 -8.78
C LEU A 186 23.22 -30.08 -8.36
#